data_AF-A0A1F9P0L7-F1
#
_entry.id   AF-A0A1F9P0L7-F1
#
_cell.length_a   1.000
_cell.length_b   1.000
_cell.length_c   1.000
_cell.angle_alpha   90.00
_cell.angle_beta   90.00
_cell.angle_gamma   90.00
#
_symmetry.space_group_name_H-M   'P 1'
#
loop_
_entity.id
_entity.type
_entity.pdbx_description
1 polymer ?
#
loop_
_entity_poly.entity_id
_entity_poly.type
_entity_poly.pdbx_seq_one_letter_code
_entity_poly.pdbx_strand_id
1 'polypeptide(L)'
;MKCFLIFVLVLSCFLLNHDDAFCSEDYYIDGNPILLYKVINWWYDCLPKESKQLCGHLIKCESNGDARVEYIEAEKKLKLKIKGGFADLLSISKPCGQSFGPFYLKCTWLNKKYFGTGEAVDIPNESPLINDFIIHNVGKYHGRLIYSIEKYMVFELEGVIGGLLNGKIALHQAGNFIKDCPAADHGRGNGFPVSLKIINSNTKEALANYSVITE
;
A
#
# COMPACT_ATOMS: atom_id res chain seq x y z
N MET A 1 -32.83 -7.43 46.09
CA MET A 1 -32.48 -7.75 44.69
C MET A 1 -32.69 -6.52 43.78
N LYS A 2 -31.93 -5.43 43.99
CA LYS A 2 -32.02 -4.21 43.15
C LYS A 2 -30.65 -3.66 42.69
N CYS A 3 -29.53 -4.07 43.31
CA CYS A 3 -28.19 -3.65 42.88
C CYS A 3 -27.60 -4.44 41.69
N PHE A 4 -28.19 -5.58 41.31
CA PHE A 4 -27.58 -6.45 40.30
C PHE A 4 -27.85 -5.99 38.85
N LEU A 5 -28.84 -5.13 38.63
CA LEU A 5 -29.23 -4.66 37.30
C LEU A 5 -28.41 -3.47 36.80
N ILE A 6 -27.78 -2.71 37.70
CA ILE A 6 -26.95 -1.55 37.33
C ILE A 6 -25.56 -2.00 36.85
N PHE A 7 -25.04 -3.12 37.38
CA PHE A 7 -23.71 -3.62 37.02
C PHE A 7 -23.64 -4.19 35.58
N VAL A 8 -24.76 -4.70 35.05
CA VAL A 8 -24.82 -5.25 33.68
C VAL A 8 -24.87 -4.15 32.62
N LEU A 9 -25.46 -2.98 32.93
CA LEU A 9 -25.56 -1.85 31.99
C LEU A 9 -24.25 -1.06 31.84
N VAL A 10 -23.38 -1.05 32.85
CA VAL A 10 -22.06 -0.40 32.75
C VAL A 10 -21.06 -1.28 31.98
N LEU A 11 -21.23 -2.61 32.00
CA LEU A 11 -20.35 -3.53 31.27
C LEU A 11 -20.64 -3.59 29.76
N SER A 12 -21.85 -3.23 29.31
CA SER A 12 -22.21 -3.25 27.89
C SER A 12 -21.69 -2.04 27.09
N CYS A 13 -21.24 -0.97 27.76
CA CYS A 13 -20.66 0.19 27.09
C CYS A 13 -19.17 0.04 26.76
N PHE A 14 -18.49 -1.01 27.25
CA PHE A 14 -17.07 -1.24 26.96
C PHE A 14 -16.81 -2.18 25.78
N LEU A 15 -17.85 -2.58 25.03
CA LEU A 15 -17.74 -3.54 23.92
C LEU A 15 -18.01 -2.93 22.52
N LEU A 16 -17.91 -1.61 22.38
CA LEU A 16 -17.96 -0.95 21.07
C LEU A 16 -16.67 -0.17 20.79
N ASN A 17 -15.53 -0.86 20.83
CA ASN A 17 -14.37 -0.46 20.04
C ASN A 17 -14.33 -1.37 18.81
N HIS A 18 -15.27 -1.16 17.89
CA HIS A 18 -15.05 -1.53 16.50
C HIS A 18 -14.24 -0.40 15.88
N ASP A 19 -12.91 -0.45 16.07
CA ASP A 19 -11.96 0.24 15.21
C ASP A 19 -11.96 -0.47 13.84
N ASP A 20 -13.08 -0.33 13.13
CA ASP A 20 -13.21 -0.73 11.74
C ASP A 20 -12.71 0.42 10.87
N ALA A 21 -11.38 0.42 10.67
CA ALA A 21 -10.73 0.52 9.36
C ALA A 21 -11.35 1.48 8.32
N PHE A 22 -11.63 2.72 8.69
CA PHE A 22 -11.93 3.77 7.70
C PHE A 22 -10.98 4.95 7.91
N CYS A 23 -10.02 5.07 6.98
CA CYS A 23 -9.07 6.16 6.79
C CYS A 23 -7.78 6.13 7.63
N SER A 24 -6.96 5.09 7.46
CA SER A 24 -5.53 5.19 7.81
C SER A 24 -4.62 5.59 6.64
N GLU A 25 -5.22 5.78 5.46
CA GLU A 25 -4.51 6.12 4.23
C GLU A 25 -4.80 7.55 3.77
N ASP A 26 -3.74 8.28 3.49
CA ASP A 26 -3.78 9.61 2.88
C ASP A 26 -3.42 9.50 1.40
N TYR A 27 -4.24 10.11 0.55
CA TYR A 27 -4.04 10.09 -0.90
C TYR A 27 -3.74 11.48 -1.44
N TYR A 28 -2.84 11.54 -2.42
CA TYR A 28 -2.42 12.78 -3.05
C TYR A 28 -2.38 12.64 -4.57
N ILE A 29 -2.83 13.67 -5.29
CA ILE A 29 -2.58 13.82 -6.74
C ILE A 29 -1.72 15.06 -6.95
N ASP A 30 -0.56 14.88 -7.57
CA ASP A 30 0.48 15.90 -7.75
C ASP A 30 0.81 16.64 -6.43
N GLY A 31 0.85 15.89 -5.33
CA GLY A 31 1.12 16.42 -3.99
C GLY A 31 -0.07 17.09 -3.29
N ASN A 32 -1.23 17.22 -3.93
CA ASN A 32 -2.43 17.78 -3.31
C ASN A 32 -3.24 16.69 -2.62
N PRO A 33 -3.61 16.83 -1.34
CA PRO A 33 -4.40 15.83 -0.63
C PRO A 33 -5.81 15.73 -1.22
N ILE A 34 -6.30 14.50 -1.36
CA ILE A 34 -7.60 14.19 -1.96
C ILE A 34 -8.35 13.11 -1.19
N LEU A 35 -9.66 13.06 -1.40
CA LEU A 35 -10.48 11.91 -1.03
C LEU A 35 -10.60 11.00 -2.24
N LEU A 36 -9.74 9.98 -2.33
CA LEU A 36 -9.61 9.17 -3.54
C LEU A 36 -10.93 8.52 -4.00
N TYR A 37 -11.75 8.04 -3.07
CA TYR A 37 -13.05 7.47 -3.41
C TYR A 37 -13.99 8.48 -4.11
N LYS A 38 -13.92 9.79 -3.79
CA LYS A 38 -14.67 10.82 -4.49
C LYS A 38 -14.15 11.04 -5.90
N VAL A 39 -12.83 11.00 -6.07
CA VAL A 39 -12.18 11.09 -7.39
C VAL A 39 -12.59 9.91 -8.26
N ILE A 40 -12.57 8.70 -7.71
CA ILE A 40 -13.03 7.49 -8.41
C ILE A 40 -14.49 7.63 -8.84
N ASN A 41 -15.40 7.99 -7.92
CA ASN A 41 -16.82 8.16 -8.24
C ASN A 41 -17.06 9.24 -9.30
N TRP A 42 -16.37 10.38 -9.20
CA TRP A 42 -16.44 11.40 -10.24
C TRP A 42 -15.94 10.88 -11.59
N TRP A 43 -14.84 10.10 -11.62
CA TRP A 43 -14.28 9.59 -12.87
C TRP A 43 -15.20 8.58 -13.56
N TYR A 44 -15.97 7.80 -12.80
CA TYR A 44 -17.05 6.97 -13.34
C TYR A 44 -18.06 7.78 -14.16
N ASP A 45 -18.56 8.87 -13.57
CA ASP A 45 -19.69 9.64 -14.09
C ASP A 45 -19.29 10.77 -15.05
N CYS A 46 -18.00 11.06 -15.18
CA CYS A 46 -17.52 12.17 -16.02
C CYS A 46 -17.86 11.98 -17.51
N LEU A 47 -17.97 13.12 -18.21
CA LEU A 47 -18.20 13.12 -19.66
C LEU A 47 -16.98 12.57 -20.41
N PRO A 48 -17.14 12.02 -21.63
CA PRO A 48 -16.01 11.49 -22.41
C PRO A 48 -14.88 12.47 -22.67
N LYS A 49 -15.17 13.78 -22.70
CA LYS A 49 -14.16 14.84 -22.87
C LYS A 49 -13.30 15.09 -21.62
N GLU A 50 -13.82 14.74 -20.44
CA GLU A 50 -13.19 14.93 -19.12
C GLU A 50 -12.44 13.68 -18.67
N SER A 51 -12.70 12.52 -19.28
CA SER A 51 -12.16 11.23 -18.85
C SER A 51 -10.64 11.14 -18.87
N LYS A 52 -9.97 12.06 -19.57
CA LYS A 52 -8.50 12.11 -19.67
C LYS A 52 -7.84 13.03 -18.65
N GLN A 53 -8.63 13.79 -17.87
CA GLN A 53 -8.09 14.81 -16.97
C GLN A 53 -7.21 14.25 -15.85
N LEU A 54 -7.40 13.00 -15.44
CA LEU A 54 -6.59 12.34 -14.41
C LEU A 54 -5.40 11.57 -14.99
N CYS A 55 -5.35 11.37 -16.30
CA CYS A 55 -4.36 10.53 -16.93
C CYS A 55 -2.96 11.13 -16.86
N GLY A 56 -1.97 10.31 -16.52
CA GLY A 56 -0.56 10.73 -16.46
C GLY A 56 -0.19 11.53 -15.21
N HIS A 57 -1.16 11.88 -14.36
CA HIS A 57 -0.90 12.52 -13.08
C HIS A 57 -0.24 11.55 -12.10
N LEU A 58 0.61 12.07 -11.21
CA LEU A 58 1.23 11.29 -10.16
C LEU A 58 0.23 11.12 -9.02
N ILE A 59 0.03 9.89 -8.58
CA ILE A 59 -0.73 9.58 -7.37
C ILE A 59 0.19 8.98 -6.31
N LYS A 60 0.01 9.43 -5.07
CA LYS A 60 0.68 8.91 -3.89
C LYS A 60 -0.34 8.45 -2.86
N CYS A 61 -0.08 7.30 -2.24
CA CYS A 61 -0.80 6.77 -1.09
C CYS A 61 0.18 6.61 0.07
N GLU A 62 -0.18 7.11 1.25
CA GLU A 62 0.58 6.96 2.48
C GLU A 62 -0.26 6.26 3.56
N SER A 63 0.27 5.22 4.20
CA SER A 63 -0.32 4.62 5.40
C SER A 63 0.53 4.92 6.62
N ASN A 64 -0.09 5.56 7.62
CA ASN A 64 0.57 6.03 8.84
C ASN A 64 0.10 5.23 10.06
N GLY A 65 1.04 4.69 10.85
CA GLY A 65 0.74 4.19 12.20
C GLY A 65 0.08 2.80 12.29
N ASP A 66 -0.13 2.13 11.17
CA ASP A 66 -0.80 0.81 11.10
C ASP A 66 0.15 -0.39 11.02
N ALA A 67 1.46 -0.12 11.04
CA ALA A 67 2.47 -1.17 11.02
C ALA A 67 2.40 -2.05 12.27
N ARG A 68 2.56 -3.36 12.09
CA ARG A 68 2.75 -4.36 13.14
C ARG A 68 3.98 -5.18 12.84
N VAL A 69 4.89 -5.24 13.80
CA VAL A 69 6.17 -5.94 13.66
C VAL A 69 6.11 -7.26 14.42
N GLU A 70 6.28 -8.36 13.70
CA GLU A 70 6.40 -9.70 14.26
C GLU A 70 7.80 -10.26 13.93
N TYR A 71 8.61 -10.54 14.96
CA TYR A 71 9.92 -11.18 14.79
C TYR A 71 9.90 -12.62 15.33
N ILE A 72 10.17 -13.58 14.45
CA ILE A 72 10.24 -15.00 14.76
C ILE A 72 11.71 -15.39 14.88
N GLU A 73 12.21 -15.44 16.12
CA GLU A 73 13.63 -15.63 16.41
C GLU A 73 14.19 -16.96 15.88
N ALA A 74 13.41 -18.05 16.00
CA ALA A 74 13.82 -19.38 15.53
C ALA A 74 14.08 -19.43 14.02
N GLU A 75 13.33 -18.64 13.24
CA GLU A 75 13.43 -18.57 11.77
C GLU A 75 14.30 -17.40 11.29
N LYS A 76 14.76 -16.53 12.20
CA LYS A 76 15.38 -15.23 11.86
C LYS A 76 14.53 -14.44 10.85
N LYS A 77 13.21 -14.49 11.05
CA LYS A 77 12.22 -13.94 10.13
C LYS A 77 11.53 -12.75 10.76
N LEU A 78 11.47 -11.65 10.02
CA LEU A 78 10.74 -10.45 10.38
C LEU A 78 9.55 -10.30 9.45
N LYS A 79 8.37 -10.04 10.00
CA LYS A 79 7.17 -9.68 9.25
C LYS A 79 6.74 -8.28 9.66
N LEU A 80 6.53 -7.41 8.67
CA LEU A 80 5.85 -6.13 8.85
C LEU A 80 4.46 -6.29 8.28
N LYS A 81 3.43 -6.05 9.08
CA LYS A 81 2.03 -6.20 8.67
C LYS A 81 1.32 -4.85 8.72
N ILE A 82 0.36 -4.63 7.83
CA ILE A 82 -0.54 -3.49 7.85
C ILE A 82 -1.95 -4.01 8.09
N LYS A 83 -2.58 -3.59 9.19
CA LYS A 83 -3.93 -4.06 9.53
C LYS A 83 -4.92 -3.52 8.49
N GLY A 84 -5.63 -4.40 7.80
CA GLY A 84 -6.66 -4.01 6.83
C GLY A 84 -6.17 -3.99 5.37
N GLY A 85 -4.86 -3.98 5.13
CA GLY A 85 -4.29 -3.84 3.79
C GLY A 85 -3.65 -2.47 3.56
N PHE A 86 -3.13 -2.26 2.36
CA PHE A 86 -2.53 -1.02 1.91
C PHE A 86 -2.78 -0.82 0.43
N ALA A 87 -3.14 0.42 0.07
CA ALA A 87 -3.41 0.89 -1.27
C ALA A 87 -4.59 0.17 -1.95
N ASP A 88 -5.63 -0.15 -1.20
CA ASP A 88 -6.76 -0.96 -1.67
C ASP A 88 -7.53 -0.31 -2.83
N LEU A 89 -7.52 1.02 -2.92
CA LEU A 89 -8.13 1.79 -4.01
C LEU A 89 -7.24 1.93 -5.26
N LEU A 90 -6.05 1.33 -5.23
CA LEU A 90 -5.08 1.35 -6.32
C LEU A 90 -4.91 -0.06 -6.90
N SER A 91 -4.85 -0.14 -8.24
CA SER A 91 -4.48 -1.35 -8.95
C SER A 91 -3.04 -1.20 -9.42
N ILE A 92 -2.12 -1.92 -8.77
CA ILE A 92 -0.67 -1.78 -9.01
C ILE A 92 -0.21 -2.69 -10.16
N SER A 93 -0.94 -3.75 -10.43
CA SER A 93 -0.46 -4.87 -11.22
C SER A 93 -1.58 -5.50 -12.05
N LYS A 94 -1.17 -6.20 -13.11
CA LYS A 94 -2.13 -6.68 -14.12
C LYS A 94 -2.98 -7.83 -13.59
N PRO A 95 -4.23 -7.98 -14.06
CA PRO A 95 -5.03 -9.19 -13.82
C PRO A 95 -4.35 -10.43 -14.44
N CYS A 96 -4.50 -11.60 -13.79
CA CYS A 96 -4.00 -12.88 -14.31
C CYS A 96 -4.49 -13.15 -15.74
N GLY A 97 -3.60 -13.65 -16.60
CA GLY A 97 -3.91 -14.01 -18.00
C GLY A 97 -3.68 -12.91 -19.04
N GLN A 98 -3.25 -11.70 -18.64
CA GLN A 98 -2.89 -10.63 -19.57
C GLN A 98 -1.38 -10.56 -19.81
N SER A 99 -0.96 -10.26 -21.04
CA SER A 99 0.43 -10.39 -21.49
C SER A 99 1.35 -9.24 -21.06
N PHE A 100 0.81 -8.05 -20.79
CA PHE A 100 1.60 -6.84 -20.52
C PHE A 100 1.28 -6.26 -19.15
N GLY A 101 2.26 -5.71 -18.41
CA GLY A 101 2.04 -5.01 -17.13
C GLY A 101 2.77 -5.63 -15.91
N PRO A 102 2.75 -4.94 -14.76
CA PRO A 102 3.52 -5.31 -13.56
C PRO A 102 3.14 -6.68 -13.01
N PHE A 103 4.12 -7.52 -12.68
CA PHE A 103 3.88 -8.86 -12.14
C PHE A 103 4.10 -8.98 -10.63
N TYR A 104 4.97 -8.18 -10.02
CA TYR A 104 5.20 -8.21 -8.58
C TYR A 104 5.99 -6.98 -8.17
N LEU A 105 6.01 -6.68 -6.87
CA LEU A 105 6.90 -5.67 -6.29
C LEU A 105 8.17 -6.35 -5.80
N LYS A 106 9.28 -6.03 -6.44
CA LYS A 106 10.60 -6.52 -6.05
C LYS A 106 11.24 -5.57 -5.04
N CYS A 107 11.81 -6.10 -3.96
CA CYS A 107 12.65 -5.26 -3.10
C CYS A 107 13.95 -4.92 -3.84
N THR A 108 14.12 -3.64 -4.17
CA THR A 108 15.31 -3.15 -4.88
C THR A 108 16.39 -2.64 -3.93
N TRP A 109 16.01 -2.29 -2.70
CA TRP A 109 16.94 -1.81 -1.69
C TRP A 109 16.43 -2.02 -0.26
N LEU A 110 17.33 -2.40 0.64
CA LEU A 110 17.05 -2.60 2.06
C LEU A 110 18.13 -1.95 2.92
N ASN A 111 17.72 -1.21 3.95
CA ASN A 111 18.65 -0.46 4.78
C ASN A 111 19.39 -1.38 5.78
N LYS A 112 20.67 -1.65 5.51
CA LYS A 112 21.50 -2.52 6.35
C LYS A 112 21.65 -2.03 7.79
N LYS A 113 21.51 -0.74 8.08
CA LYS A 113 21.50 -0.20 9.45
C LYS A 113 20.35 -0.79 10.28
N TYR A 114 19.22 -1.06 9.64
CA TYR A 114 18.00 -1.53 10.28
C TYR A 114 17.81 -3.03 10.17
N PHE A 115 18.19 -3.63 9.03
CA PHE A 115 17.93 -5.04 8.74
C PHE A 115 19.20 -5.92 8.75
N GLY A 116 20.39 -5.34 8.84
CA GLY A 116 21.65 -6.09 8.83
C GLY A 116 21.87 -6.87 7.54
N THR A 117 21.96 -8.20 7.66
CA THR A 117 22.05 -9.16 6.55
C THR A 117 20.69 -9.61 6.02
N GLY A 118 19.62 -8.91 6.38
CA GLY A 118 18.26 -9.28 6.00
C GLY A 118 18.06 -9.28 4.49
N GLU A 119 17.18 -10.16 4.03
CA GLU A 119 16.81 -10.33 2.63
C GLU A 119 15.29 -10.27 2.53
N ALA A 120 14.79 -9.24 1.85
CA ALA A 120 13.36 -9.04 1.68
C ALA A 120 12.82 -9.98 0.59
N VAL A 121 11.63 -10.53 0.84
CA VAL A 121 10.87 -11.32 -0.13
C VAL A 121 10.09 -10.38 -1.04
N ASP A 122 9.99 -10.75 -2.30
CA ASP A 122 9.17 -10.06 -3.29
C ASP A 122 7.68 -10.20 -2.95
N ILE A 123 6.89 -9.15 -3.20
CA ILE A 123 5.45 -9.14 -2.91
C ILE A 123 4.72 -9.62 -4.17
N PRO A 124 4.08 -10.80 -4.14
CA PRO A 124 3.44 -11.37 -5.32
C PRO A 124 2.16 -10.62 -5.72
N ASN A 125 1.81 -10.63 -7.01
CA ASN A 125 0.59 -10.03 -7.54
C ASN A 125 -0.70 -10.61 -6.98
N GLU A 126 -0.67 -11.90 -6.65
CA GLU A 126 -1.88 -12.68 -6.37
C GLU A 126 -2.56 -12.26 -5.07
N SER A 127 -1.90 -11.43 -4.26
CA SER A 127 -2.51 -10.86 -3.07
C SER A 127 -3.43 -9.70 -3.46
N PRO A 128 -4.74 -9.77 -3.14
CA PRO A 128 -5.68 -8.69 -3.43
C PRO A 128 -5.35 -7.39 -2.67
N LEU A 129 -4.50 -7.47 -1.64
CA LEU A 129 -4.12 -6.39 -0.73
C LEU A 129 -2.62 -6.51 -0.41
N ILE A 130 -1.90 -5.39 -0.36
CA ILE A 130 -0.53 -5.37 0.16
C ILE A 130 -0.63 -5.29 1.68
N ASN A 131 -0.40 -6.40 2.39
CA ASN A 131 -0.57 -6.45 3.84
C ASN A 131 0.67 -6.93 4.58
N ASP A 132 1.52 -7.75 3.97
CA ASP A 132 2.65 -8.40 4.62
C ASP A 132 3.96 -8.15 3.85
N PHE A 133 4.99 -7.73 4.58
CA PHE A 133 6.37 -7.61 4.11
C PHE A 133 7.24 -8.58 4.91
N ILE A 134 7.85 -9.54 4.22
CA ILE A 134 8.66 -10.58 4.84
C ILE A 134 10.13 -10.30 4.58
N ILE A 135 10.93 -10.33 5.63
CA ILE A 135 12.39 -10.22 5.57
C ILE A 135 13.00 -11.41 6.31
N HIS A 136 13.78 -12.22 5.58
CA HIS A 136 14.54 -13.35 6.11
C HIS A 136 15.91 -12.91 6.61
N ASN A 137 16.58 -13.78 7.36
CA ASN A 137 17.96 -13.59 7.82
C ASN A 137 18.18 -12.31 8.66
N VAL A 138 17.14 -11.84 9.35
CA VAL A 138 17.23 -10.70 10.27
C VAL A 138 17.71 -11.19 11.63
N GLY A 139 18.82 -10.64 12.12
CA GLY A 139 19.34 -10.97 13.45
C GLY A 139 18.48 -10.38 14.57
N LYS A 140 18.52 -10.99 15.76
CA LYS A 140 17.74 -10.58 16.95
C LYS A 140 17.86 -9.10 17.30
N TYR A 141 19.07 -8.53 17.22
CA TYR A 141 19.31 -7.11 17.46
C TYR A 141 18.50 -6.24 16.49
N HIS A 142 18.58 -6.53 15.19
CA HIS A 142 17.86 -5.81 14.13
C HIS A 142 16.35 -6.00 14.25
N GLY A 143 15.87 -7.20 14.61
CA GLY A 143 14.45 -7.44 14.89
C GLY A 143 13.91 -6.55 16.03
N ARG A 144 14.68 -6.41 17.12
CA ARG A 144 14.32 -5.49 18.23
C ARG A 144 14.39 -4.03 17.81
N LEU A 145 15.38 -3.64 17.00
CA LEU A 145 15.51 -2.29 16.47
C LEU A 145 14.28 -1.89 15.64
N ILE A 146 13.87 -2.75 14.70
CA ILE A 146 12.66 -2.56 13.91
C ILE A 146 11.42 -2.47 14.82
N TYR A 147 11.27 -3.39 15.78
CA TYR A 147 10.14 -3.37 16.71
C TYR A 147 10.06 -2.04 17.48
N SER A 148 11.20 -1.48 17.90
CA SER A 148 11.24 -0.20 18.62
C SER A 148 10.76 1.01 17.81
N ILE A 149 10.73 0.90 16.47
CA ILE A 149 10.28 1.96 15.56
C ILE A 149 8.93 1.66 14.90
N GLU A 150 8.20 0.61 15.32
CA GLU A 150 6.91 0.17 14.74
C GLU A 150 5.96 1.35 14.49
N LYS A 151 5.69 2.15 15.53
CA LYS A 151 4.78 3.31 15.46
C LYS A 151 5.24 4.46 14.54
N TYR A 152 6.48 4.42 14.08
CA TYR A 152 7.05 5.42 13.18
C TYR A 152 7.19 4.90 11.75
N MET A 153 6.74 3.69 11.46
CA MET A 153 6.77 3.17 10.09
C MET A 153 5.64 3.78 9.28
N VAL A 154 6.01 4.25 8.10
CA VAL A 154 5.08 4.76 7.08
C VAL A 154 5.34 3.99 5.80
N PHE A 155 4.26 3.57 5.16
CA PHE A 155 4.29 2.94 3.85
C PHE A 155 3.83 3.95 2.81
N GLU A 156 4.65 4.16 1.79
CA GLU A 156 4.38 5.14 0.73
C GLU A 156 4.37 4.39 -0.61
N LEU A 157 3.28 4.52 -1.37
CA LEU A 157 3.17 4.00 -2.72
C LEU A 157 2.97 5.17 -3.67
N GLU A 158 3.82 5.25 -4.69
CA GLU A 158 3.75 6.26 -5.75
C GLU A 158 3.64 5.59 -7.11
N GLY A 159 2.84 6.16 -7.99
CA GLY A 159 2.76 5.73 -9.38
C GLY A 159 2.00 6.72 -10.26
N VAL A 160 1.94 6.42 -11.55
CA VAL A 160 1.29 7.27 -12.55
C VAL A 160 -0.08 6.69 -12.89
N ILE A 161 -1.11 7.54 -12.97
CA ILE A 161 -2.47 7.13 -13.30
C ILE A 161 -2.54 6.66 -14.76
N GLY A 162 -2.85 5.37 -14.94
CA GLY A 162 -3.00 4.69 -16.23
C GLY A 162 -4.44 4.40 -16.64
N GLY A 163 -5.41 4.53 -15.73
CA GLY A 163 -6.83 4.35 -16.04
C GLY A 163 -7.68 4.04 -14.80
N LEU A 164 -8.97 3.75 -15.02
CA LEU A 164 -9.91 3.28 -14.00
C LEU A 164 -10.29 1.83 -14.28
N LEU A 165 -10.00 0.93 -13.34
CA LEU A 165 -10.24 -0.51 -13.46
C LEU A 165 -10.97 -1.02 -12.21
N ASN A 166 -12.16 -1.59 -12.37
CA ASN A 166 -12.93 -2.25 -11.29
C ASN A 166 -13.04 -1.43 -9.99
N GLY A 167 -13.32 -0.13 -10.09
CA GLY A 167 -13.46 0.73 -8.93
C GLY A 167 -12.14 1.21 -8.32
N LYS A 168 -11.01 0.94 -8.97
CA LYS A 168 -9.67 1.32 -8.53
C LYS A 168 -8.95 2.17 -9.57
N ILE A 169 -8.11 3.09 -9.11
CA ILE A 169 -7.17 3.79 -9.99
C ILE A 169 -6.06 2.82 -10.36
N ALA A 170 -5.87 2.55 -11.64
CA ALA A 170 -4.80 1.71 -12.10
C ALA A 170 -3.51 2.49 -12.31
N LEU A 171 -2.41 1.92 -11.84
CA LEU A 171 -1.05 2.40 -12.05
C LEU A 171 -0.35 1.64 -13.19
N HIS A 172 -1.15 1.08 -14.09
CA HIS A 172 -0.75 0.33 -15.27
C HIS A 172 -1.77 0.54 -16.39
N GLN A 173 -1.42 0.14 -17.61
CA GLN A 173 -2.29 0.20 -18.80
C GLN A 173 -2.72 -1.19 -19.29
N ALA A 174 -2.54 -2.21 -18.48
CA ALA A 174 -2.96 -3.57 -18.78
C ALA A 174 -4.34 -3.88 -18.19
N GLY A 175 -5.37 -4.03 -19.01
CA GLY A 175 -6.70 -4.31 -18.48
C GLY A 175 -7.81 -4.02 -19.49
N ASN A 176 -9.02 -4.39 -19.10
CA ASN A 176 -10.24 -3.85 -19.70
C ASN A 176 -10.70 -2.71 -18.81
N PHE A 177 -10.27 -1.48 -19.11
CA PHE A 177 -10.60 -0.34 -18.26
C PHE A 177 -12.02 0.14 -18.50
N ILE A 178 -12.57 0.73 -17.44
CA ILE A 178 -13.84 1.46 -17.48
C ILE A 178 -13.61 2.84 -18.09
N LYS A 179 -12.46 3.44 -17.77
CA LYS A 179 -11.94 4.65 -18.40
C LYS A 179 -10.46 4.42 -18.71
N ASP A 180 -10.15 4.33 -20.00
CA ASP A 180 -8.77 4.19 -20.47
C ASP A 180 -8.08 5.56 -20.51
N CYS A 181 -6.84 5.61 -20.02
CA CYS A 181 -5.95 6.69 -20.41
C CYS A 181 -5.40 6.40 -21.80
N PRO A 182 -5.25 7.42 -22.66
CA PRO A 182 -4.59 7.22 -23.94
C PRO A 182 -3.20 6.61 -23.70
N ALA A 183 -2.84 5.61 -24.49
CA ALA A 183 -1.46 5.16 -24.56
C ALA A 183 -0.62 6.41 -24.83
N ALA A 184 0.26 6.77 -23.91
CA ALA A 184 1.15 7.88 -24.18
C ALA A 184 2.00 7.50 -25.40
N ASP A 185 2.33 8.45 -26.26
CA ASP A 185 3.33 8.30 -27.33
C ASP A 185 4.75 7.99 -26.78
N HIS A 186 4.87 7.67 -25.49
CA HIS A 186 6.03 7.10 -24.83
C HIS A 186 6.23 5.67 -25.33
N GLY A 187 6.86 5.57 -26.49
CA GLY A 187 6.99 4.34 -27.25
C GLY A 187 7.45 3.15 -26.42
N ARG A 188 6.61 2.11 -26.31
CA ARG A 188 6.92 0.69 -26.00
C ARG A 188 7.97 0.38 -24.90
N GLY A 189 8.33 1.32 -24.04
CA GLY A 189 9.33 1.16 -22.99
C GLY A 189 9.40 2.44 -22.17
N ASN A 190 9.44 2.31 -20.84
CA ASN A 190 9.34 3.36 -19.81
C ASN A 190 7.87 3.69 -19.47
N GLY A 191 7.04 2.74 -19.03
CA GLY A 191 7.24 1.95 -17.82
C GLY A 191 6.62 2.74 -16.67
N PHE A 192 5.31 2.59 -16.46
CA PHE A 192 4.56 3.21 -15.35
C PHE A 192 5.28 2.88 -14.05
N PRO A 193 6.11 3.80 -13.51
CA PRO A 193 7.05 3.42 -12.47
C PRO A 193 6.27 3.44 -11.17
N VAL A 194 5.90 2.26 -10.68
CA VAL A 194 5.34 2.14 -9.35
C VAL A 194 6.47 1.87 -8.38
N SER A 195 6.55 2.71 -7.36
CA SER A 195 7.51 2.57 -6.27
C SER A 195 6.79 2.47 -4.94
N LEU A 196 7.25 1.56 -4.09
CA LEU A 196 6.79 1.45 -2.71
C LEU A 196 7.97 1.65 -1.79
N LYS A 197 7.83 2.53 -0.80
CA LYS A 197 8.86 2.81 0.20
C LYS A 197 8.31 2.50 1.60
N ILE A 198 9.19 1.97 2.45
CA ILE A 198 8.95 1.91 3.89
C ILE A 198 9.87 2.94 4.53
N ILE A 199 9.32 3.88 5.30
CA ILE A 199 10.04 5.05 5.81
C ILE A 199 9.89 5.10 7.33
N ASN A 200 10.94 5.52 8.04
CA ASN A 200 10.84 5.94 9.42
C ASN A 200 10.42 7.42 9.47
N SER A 201 9.18 7.72 9.85
CA SER A 201 8.63 9.08 9.86
C SER A 201 9.32 10.03 10.83
N ASN A 202 9.97 9.50 11.88
CA ASN A 202 10.70 10.28 12.86
C ASN A 202 12.08 10.73 12.34
N THR A 203 12.81 9.84 11.65
CA THR A 203 14.15 10.16 11.11
C THR A 203 14.15 10.57 9.64
N LYS A 204 13.04 10.34 8.93
CA LYS A 204 12.90 10.43 7.47
C LYS A 204 13.82 9.49 6.68
N GLU A 205 14.45 8.52 7.35
CA GLU A 205 15.27 7.52 6.68
C GLU A 205 14.39 6.47 6.00
N ALA A 206 14.71 6.14 4.74
CA ALA A 206 14.13 4.99 4.07
C ALA A 206 14.65 3.69 4.72
N LEU A 207 13.73 2.77 4.97
CA LEU A 207 13.97 1.43 5.50
C LEU A 207 14.08 0.41 4.37
N ALA A 208 13.18 0.48 3.40
CA ALA A 208 13.16 -0.41 2.22
C ALA A 208 12.55 0.32 1.01
N ASN A 209 13.00 -0.04 -0.18
CA ASN A 209 12.40 0.37 -1.45
C ASN A 209 12.04 -0.86 -2.27
N TYR A 210 10.85 -0.81 -2.85
CA TYR A 210 10.33 -1.79 -3.77
C TYR A 210 10.00 -1.11 -5.10
N SER A 211 10.17 -1.85 -6.18
CA SER A 211 9.83 -1.38 -7.52
C SER A 211 9.10 -2.49 -8.27
N VAL A 212 8.16 -2.08 -9.10
CA VAL A 212 7.49 -2.99 -10.02
C VAL A 212 8.50 -3.59 -11.01
N ILE A 213 8.36 -4.89 -11.26
CA ILE A 213 9.02 -5.58 -12.37
C ILE A 213 8.01 -5.85 -13.48
N THR A 214 8.35 -5.44 -14.70
CA THR A 214 7.64 -5.72 -15.95
C THR A 214 8.44 -6.75 -16.74
N GLU A 215 7.83 -7.87 -17.14
CA GLU A 215 8.42 -8.78 -18.14
C GLU A 215 8.22 -8.25 -19.56
#